data_AF-A0A945CJ09-F1
#
_entry.id   AF-A0A945CJ09-F1
#
_cell.length_a   1.000
_cell.length_b   1.000
_cell.length_c   1.000
_cell.angle_alpha   90.00
_cell.angle_beta   90.00
_cell.angle_gamma   90.00
#
_symmetry.space_group_name_H-M   'P 1'
#
loop_
_entity.id
_entity.type
_entity.pdbx_description
1 polymer ?
#
loop_
_entity_poly.entity_id
_entity_poly.type
_entity_poly.pdbx_seq_one_letter_code
_entity_poly.pdbx_strand_id
1 'polypeptide(L)'
;MKLFQSLILPLLLLFALTLFSGCGGTKLESSWLDREVIIDGKDIEWHGARVILEDANLGMGLMNDDENFYLTLSLTDRMVQMQVLRNGFTVWFDSQGGKKKIFGIRFPLGMQDFADQRGEGFPGMEQEGMGGRTGRMDDRRQQDPRQLEAMFDRLIEKGELEIIGPEETPLRRYSLVENQDVKLGITFNNGRLVYELKVPLAKADALSLGIGT
;
A
#
# COMPACT_ATOMS: atom_id res chain seq x y z
N MET A 1 55.59 18.79 -9.77
CA MET A 1 54.59 18.52 -10.83
C MET A 1 54.30 17.04 -11.08
N LYS A 2 55.30 16.13 -11.18
CA LYS A 2 55.04 14.69 -11.44
C LYS A 2 54.27 13.94 -10.33
N LEU A 3 54.47 14.32 -9.06
CA LEU A 3 53.75 13.73 -7.91
C LEU A 3 52.23 14.06 -7.92
N PHE A 4 51.84 15.24 -8.39
CA PHE A 4 50.43 15.63 -8.50
C PHE A 4 49.71 14.82 -9.60
N GLN A 5 50.36 14.60 -10.74
CA GLN A 5 49.81 13.75 -11.81
C GLN A 5 49.65 12.28 -11.39
N SER A 6 50.55 11.76 -10.54
CA SER A 6 50.50 10.39 -10.04
C SER A 6 49.34 10.11 -9.07
N LEU A 7 48.79 11.14 -8.42
CA LEU A 7 47.64 11.03 -7.49
C LEU A 7 46.30 11.23 -8.20
N ILE A 8 46.28 11.91 -9.35
CA ILE A 8 45.05 12.20 -10.10
C ILE A 8 44.47 10.93 -10.75
N LEU A 9 45.32 10.05 -11.28
CA LEU A 9 44.88 8.82 -11.94
C LEU A 9 44.18 7.83 -10.98
N PRO A 10 44.73 7.49 -9.79
CA PRO A 10 44.02 6.63 -8.84
C PRO A 10 42.77 7.29 -8.26
N LEU A 11 42.76 8.63 -8.11
CA LEU A 11 41.58 9.37 -7.65
C LEU A 11 40.44 9.37 -8.69
N LEU A 12 40.77 9.49 -9.99
CA LEU A 12 39.81 9.32 -11.08
C LEU A 12 39.27 7.90 -11.18
N LEU A 13 40.12 6.89 -10.93
CA LEU A 13 39.70 5.48 -10.90
C LEU A 13 38.78 5.19 -9.70
N LEU A 14 39.09 5.74 -8.53
CA LEU A 14 38.26 5.65 -7.33
C LEU A 14 36.90 6.36 -7.52
N PHE A 15 36.90 7.53 -8.17
CA PHE A 15 35.68 8.26 -8.50
C PHE A 15 34.83 7.51 -9.53
N ALA A 16 35.44 6.92 -10.56
CA ALA A 16 34.75 6.10 -11.56
C ALA A 16 34.09 4.84 -10.95
N LEU A 17 34.70 4.25 -9.91
CA LEU A 17 34.13 3.11 -9.17
C LEU A 17 32.90 3.48 -8.34
N THR A 18 32.74 4.73 -7.92
CA THR A 18 31.56 5.20 -7.14
C THR A 18 30.34 5.54 -7.99
N LEU A 19 30.48 5.62 -9.32
CA LEU A 19 29.39 5.99 -10.24
C LEU A 19 28.42 4.83 -10.57
N PHE A 20 28.70 3.61 -10.12
CA PHE A 20 27.83 2.43 -10.31
C PHE A 20 26.92 2.12 -9.12
N SER A 21 26.84 3.01 -8.12
CA SER A 21 25.82 2.94 -7.07
C SER A 21 24.47 3.39 -7.64
N GLY A 22 23.88 2.56 -8.50
CA GLY A 22 22.51 2.73 -8.94
C GLY A 22 21.56 2.57 -7.76
N CYS A 23 20.65 3.52 -7.58
CA CYS A 23 19.50 3.38 -6.69
C CYS A 23 18.56 2.35 -7.34
N GLY A 24 18.89 1.07 -7.19
CA GLY A 24 18.16 -0.05 -7.74
C GLY A 24 16.89 -0.28 -6.93
N GLY A 25 15.75 0.16 -7.43
CA GLY A 25 14.47 -0.28 -6.89
C GLY A 25 14.28 -1.78 -7.11
N THR A 26 13.60 -2.46 -6.18
CA THR A 26 13.27 -3.87 -6.33
C THR A 26 12.31 -4.06 -7.50
N LYS A 27 12.74 -4.80 -8.52
CA LYS A 27 11.86 -5.24 -9.62
C LYS A 27 11.19 -6.54 -9.19
N LEU A 28 9.86 -6.55 -9.19
CA LEU A 28 9.05 -7.75 -9.00
C LEU A 28 8.26 -8.00 -10.28
N GLU A 29 8.25 -9.24 -10.75
CA GLU A 29 7.45 -9.66 -11.89
C GLU A 29 6.23 -10.44 -11.40
N SER A 30 5.08 -10.25 -12.05
CA SER A 30 3.91 -11.08 -11.78
C SER A 30 4.12 -12.48 -12.35
N SER A 31 3.57 -13.47 -11.66
CA SER A 31 3.45 -14.83 -12.16
C SER A 31 2.12 -15.04 -12.88
N TRP A 32 2.06 -15.95 -13.84
CA TRP A 32 0.78 -16.36 -14.42
C TRP A 32 -0.02 -17.13 -13.36
N LEU A 33 -1.27 -16.74 -13.15
CA LEU A 33 -2.26 -17.42 -12.32
C LEU A 33 -2.43 -18.92 -12.69
N ASP A 34 -2.00 -19.81 -11.81
CA ASP A 34 -2.09 -21.27 -11.98
C ASP A 34 -3.09 -21.93 -11.01
N ARG A 35 -3.83 -21.11 -10.25
CA ARG A 35 -4.80 -21.52 -9.22
C ARG A 35 -5.88 -20.46 -9.05
N GLU A 36 -6.99 -20.81 -8.43
CA GLU A 36 -7.98 -19.83 -8.03
C GLU A 36 -7.45 -18.95 -6.88
N VAL A 37 -7.63 -17.64 -6.99
CA VAL A 37 -7.34 -16.66 -5.93
C VAL A 37 -8.67 -16.07 -5.46
N ILE A 38 -9.02 -16.35 -4.21
CA ILE A 38 -10.19 -15.79 -3.56
C ILE A 38 -9.76 -14.49 -2.88
N ILE A 39 -10.39 -13.38 -3.24
CA ILE A 39 -10.09 -12.06 -2.67
C ILE A 39 -10.89 -11.88 -1.38
N ASP A 40 -10.37 -12.39 -0.27
CA ASP A 40 -11.05 -12.40 1.04
C ASP A 40 -10.19 -11.84 2.19
N GLY A 41 -9.00 -11.32 1.90
CA GLY A 41 -8.06 -10.82 2.89
C GLY A 41 -7.28 -11.94 3.59
N LYS A 42 -7.30 -13.17 3.08
CA LYS A 42 -6.43 -14.25 3.50
C LYS A 42 -5.44 -14.55 2.39
N ASP A 43 -4.25 -14.93 2.78
CA ASP A 43 -3.14 -14.97 1.83
C ASP A 43 -2.72 -16.42 1.47
N ILE A 44 -3.48 -17.44 1.88
CA ILE A 44 -3.04 -18.84 1.81
C ILE A 44 -2.77 -19.32 0.37
N GLU A 45 -3.55 -18.83 -0.59
CA GLU A 45 -3.47 -19.11 -2.03
C GLU A 45 -2.14 -18.63 -2.63
N TRP A 46 -1.52 -17.63 -2.02
CA TRP A 46 -0.31 -16.97 -2.51
C TRP A 46 0.98 -17.68 -2.14
N HIS A 47 0.90 -18.83 -1.47
CA HIS A 47 2.08 -19.61 -1.08
C HIS A 47 2.95 -19.95 -2.29
N GLY A 48 4.24 -19.58 -2.23
CA GLY A 48 5.22 -19.78 -3.31
C GLY A 48 5.27 -18.66 -4.36
N ALA A 49 4.32 -17.73 -4.34
CA ALA A 49 4.27 -16.58 -5.26
C ALA A 49 4.53 -15.23 -4.55
N ARG A 50 4.96 -15.27 -3.28
CA ARG A 50 5.30 -14.08 -2.51
C ARG A 50 6.80 -13.87 -2.41
N VAL A 51 7.17 -12.60 -2.44
CA VAL A 51 8.50 -12.10 -2.14
C VAL A 51 8.42 -11.27 -0.86
N ILE A 52 9.38 -11.48 0.03
CA ILE A 52 9.56 -10.62 1.20
C ILE A 52 10.46 -9.47 0.79
N LEU A 53 9.94 -8.25 0.90
CA LEU A 53 10.69 -7.02 0.74
C LEU A 53 11.22 -6.64 2.12
N GLU A 54 12.42 -7.13 2.47
CA GLU A 54 13.01 -7.00 3.81
C GLU A 54 13.10 -5.54 4.26
N ASP A 55 13.57 -4.64 3.39
CA ASP A 55 13.68 -3.20 3.69
C ASP A 55 12.34 -2.55 4.05
N ALA A 56 11.23 -3.14 3.60
CA ALA A 56 9.88 -2.62 3.80
C ALA A 56 9.06 -3.43 4.82
N ASN A 57 9.63 -4.50 5.42
CA ASN A 57 8.92 -5.46 6.29
C ASN A 57 7.55 -5.87 5.71
N LEU A 58 7.54 -6.13 4.40
CA LEU A 58 6.34 -6.35 3.60
C LEU A 58 6.48 -7.64 2.81
N GLY A 59 5.51 -8.54 2.97
CA GLY A 59 5.31 -9.64 2.02
C GLY A 59 4.43 -9.16 0.88
N MET A 60 4.83 -9.42 -0.37
CA MET A 60 4.07 -9.03 -1.56
C MET A 60 3.98 -10.22 -2.51
N GLY A 61 2.81 -10.44 -3.10
CA GLY A 61 2.63 -11.41 -4.19
C GLY A 61 1.93 -10.75 -5.37
N LEU A 62 2.39 -11.06 -6.58
CA LEU A 62 1.82 -10.55 -7.82
C LEU A 62 1.49 -11.73 -8.74
N MET A 63 0.25 -11.77 -9.22
CA MET A 63 -0.19 -12.70 -10.24
C MET A 63 -0.99 -11.97 -11.31
N ASN A 64 -1.11 -12.56 -12.49
CA ASN A 64 -2.03 -12.08 -13.52
C ASN A 64 -2.59 -13.23 -14.35
N ASP A 65 -3.73 -12.99 -14.97
CA ASP A 65 -4.29 -13.82 -16.03
C ASP A 65 -4.51 -12.99 -17.31
N ASP A 66 -5.26 -13.51 -18.29
CA ASP A 66 -5.58 -12.79 -19.52
C ASP A 66 -6.51 -11.58 -19.29
N GLU A 67 -7.24 -11.57 -18.18
CA GLU A 67 -8.30 -10.62 -17.90
C GLU A 67 -7.98 -9.68 -16.72
N ASN A 68 -7.14 -10.11 -15.78
CA ASN A 68 -7.00 -9.51 -14.46
C ASN A 68 -5.57 -9.52 -13.94
N PHE A 69 -5.26 -8.52 -13.13
CA PHE A 69 -4.10 -8.46 -12.28
C PHE A 69 -4.50 -8.68 -10.83
N TYR A 70 -3.66 -9.39 -10.09
CA TYR A 70 -3.85 -9.74 -8.70
C TYR A 70 -2.66 -9.28 -7.88
N LEU A 71 -2.92 -8.70 -6.72
CA LEU A 71 -1.91 -8.29 -5.76
C LEU A 71 -2.33 -8.71 -4.34
N THR A 72 -1.38 -9.25 -3.58
CA THR A 72 -1.48 -9.38 -2.13
C THR A 72 -0.36 -8.62 -1.43
N LEU A 73 -0.66 -8.07 -0.26
CA LEU A 73 0.27 -7.43 0.64
C LEU A 73 0.03 -7.93 2.05
N SER A 74 1.08 -8.37 2.73
CA SER A 74 1.04 -8.76 4.14
C SER A 74 2.01 -7.89 4.93
N LEU A 75 1.47 -7.09 5.84
CA LEU A 75 2.20 -6.15 6.67
C LEU A 75 2.18 -6.59 8.13
N THR A 76 3.37 -6.70 8.72
CA THR A 76 3.55 -6.97 10.16
C THR A 76 4.18 -5.79 10.89
N ASP A 77 4.73 -4.82 10.16
CA ASP A 77 5.32 -3.63 10.75
C ASP A 77 4.24 -2.70 11.30
N ARG A 78 4.29 -2.48 12.61
CA ARG A 78 3.29 -1.69 13.35
C ARG A 78 3.23 -0.23 12.88
N MET A 79 4.38 0.36 12.54
CA MET A 79 4.43 1.75 12.09
C MET A 79 3.76 1.89 10.73
N VAL A 80 4.03 0.97 9.80
CA VAL A 80 3.38 0.95 8.48
C VAL A 80 1.88 0.72 8.62
N GLN A 81 1.45 -0.20 9.48
CA GLN A 81 0.03 -0.42 9.77
C GLN A 81 -0.65 0.85 10.30
N MET A 82 -0.01 1.60 11.20
CA MET A 82 -0.55 2.87 11.68
C MET A 82 -0.63 3.94 10.59
N GLN A 83 0.31 3.95 9.64
CA GLN A 83 0.24 4.85 8.49
C GLN A 83 -0.94 4.51 7.60
N VAL A 84 -1.16 3.22 7.31
CA VAL A 84 -2.33 2.76 6.55
C VAL A 84 -3.63 3.13 7.27
N LEU A 85 -3.72 2.90 8.57
CA LEU A 85 -4.89 3.26 9.38
C LEU A 85 -5.20 4.77 9.30
N ARG A 86 -4.17 5.62 9.40
CA ARG A 86 -4.34 7.07 9.44
C ARG A 86 -4.63 7.69 8.07
N ASN A 87 -3.90 7.27 7.05
CA ASN A 87 -3.86 7.92 5.74
C ASN A 87 -4.59 7.11 4.64
N GLY A 88 -4.99 5.89 4.95
CA GLY A 88 -5.42 4.92 3.97
C GLY A 88 -4.25 4.30 3.22
N PHE A 89 -4.56 3.49 2.23
CA PHE A 89 -3.57 2.85 1.36
C PHE A 89 -3.99 2.99 -0.09
N THR A 90 -3.04 3.30 -0.98
CA THR A 90 -3.33 3.48 -2.41
C THR A 90 -2.40 2.62 -3.27
N VAL A 91 -2.98 1.80 -4.14
CA VAL A 91 -2.26 1.11 -5.21
C VAL A 91 -2.35 1.94 -6.48
N TRP A 92 -1.22 2.29 -7.06
CA TRP A 92 -1.11 3.10 -8.27
C TRP A 92 -0.69 2.26 -9.47
N PHE A 93 -1.33 2.51 -10.61
CA PHE A 93 -1.08 1.83 -11.88
C PHE A 93 -0.63 2.82 -12.95
N ASP A 94 0.37 2.42 -13.73
CA ASP A 94 0.84 3.07 -14.96
C ASP A 94 0.86 2.03 -16.07
N SER A 95 -0.17 2.05 -16.93
CA SER A 95 -0.33 1.06 -18.01
C SER A 95 0.79 1.11 -19.06
N GLN A 96 1.55 2.20 -19.10
CA GLN A 96 2.69 2.37 -20.01
C GLN A 96 3.99 1.83 -19.42
N GLY A 97 3.94 1.17 -18.26
CA GLY A 97 5.11 0.62 -17.57
C GLY A 97 6.03 1.69 -16.96
N GLY A 98 5.53 2.91 -16.78
CA GLY A 98 6.25 4.02 -16.16
C GLY A 98 6.15 4.03 -14.64
N LYS A 99 6.48 5.18 -14.04
CA LYS A 99 6.39 5.44 -12.59
C LYS A 99 5.36 6.50 -12.24
N LYS A 100 4.46 6.84 -13.17
CA LYS A 100 3.48 7.91 -12.96
C LYS A 100 2.30 7.38 -12.15
N LYS A 101 1.71 8.24 -11.32
CA LYS A 101 0.46 7.97 -10.61
C LYS A 101 -0.72 8.27 -11.54
N ILE A 102 -1.06 7.35 -12.45
CA ILE A 102 -2.09 7.58 -13.47
C ILE A 102 -3.48 7.17 -12.97
N PHE A 103 -3.58 5.97 -12.41
CA PHE A 103 -4.83 5.43 -11.90
C PHE A 103 -4.58 4.79 -10.54
N GLY A 104 -5.26 5.28 -9.51
CA GLY A 104 -5.09 4.86 -8.12
C GLY A 104 -6.35 4.23 -7.57
N ILE A 105 -6.21 3.14 -6.83
CA ILE A 105 -7.27 2.56 -6.01
C ILE A 105 -6.88 2.77 -4.55
N ARG A 106 -7.63 3.60 -3.83
CA ARG A 106 -7.43 3.85 -2.40
C ARG A 106 -8.43 3.06 -1.57
N PHE A 107 -7.90 2.12 -0.79
CA PHE A 107 -8.64 1.34 0.18
C PHE A 107 -7.66 0.70 1.20
N PRO A 108 -7.95 0.73 2.51
CA PRO A 108 -9.07 1.42 3.13
C PRO A 108 -8.90 2.94 3.02
N LEU A 109 -9.99 3.68 3.17
CA LEU A 109 -9.90 5.12 3.43
C LEU A 109 -9.37 5.32 4.85
N GLY A 110 -8.48 6.28 5.04
CA GLY A 110 -7.82 6.51 6.33
C GLY A 110 -8.73 7.23 7.31
N MET A 111 -8.38 7.21 8.60
CA MET A 111 -9.11 7.98 9.63
C MET A 111 -9.23 9.47 9.32
N GLN A 112 -8.28 10.07 8.59
CA GLN A 112 -8.38 11.47 8.16
C GLN A 112 -9.58 11.69 7.24
N ASP A 113 -9.84 10.76 6.31
CA ASP A 113 -11.00 10.81 5.44
C ASP A 113 -12.30 10.76 6.26
N PHE A 114 -12.31 10.04 7.39
CA PHE A 114 -13.47 9.96 8.28
C PHE A 114 -13.73 11.28 9.03
N ALA A 115 -12.67 11.90 9.55
CA ALA A 115 -12.77 13.15 10.32
C ALA A 115 -13.28 14.31 9.44
N ASP A 116 -12.80 14.40 8.21
CA ASP A 116 -13.14 15.49 7.28
C ASP A 116 -14.60 15.42 6.81
N GLN A 117 -15.23 14.24 6.81
CA GLN A 117 -16.57 14.04 6.24
C GLN A 117 -17.72 14.29 7.20
N ARG A 118 -17.52 14.07 8.50
CA ARG A 118 -18.62 14.20 9.48
C ARG A 118 -18.43 15.35 10.47
N GLY A 119 -17.24 15.96 10.53
CA GLY A 119 -16.91 16.90 11.60
C GLY A 119 -16.92 16.24 13.00
N GLU A 120 -17.10 14.93 13.05
CA GLU A 120 -17.07 14.09 14.23
C GLU A 120 -15.77 13.29 14.17
N GLY A 121 -15.02 13.28 15.27
CA GLY A 121 -13.77 12.50 15.35
C GLY A 121 -14.02 11.02 15.11
N PHE A 122 -12.96 10.26 14.83
CA PHE A 122 -13.08 8.82 14.65
C PHE A 122 -13.74 8.19 15.90
N PRO A 123 -14.89 7.48 15.77
CA PRO A 123 -15.60 6.95 16.93
C PRO A 123 -14.67 6.10 17.79
N GLY A 124 -14.71 6.28 19.11
CA GLY A 124 -13.81 5.61 20.06
C GLY A 124 -12.43 6.26 20.24
N MET A 125 -12.15 7.40 19.59
CA MET A 125 -11.05 8.30 19.96
C MET A 125 -11.47 9.46 20.86
N GLU A 126 -12.75 9.52 21.24
CA GLU A 126 -13.23 10.50 22.21
C GLU A 126 -12.59 10.22 23.57
N GLN A 127 -11.71 11.16 23.98
CA GLN A 127 -11.04 11.24 25.29
C GLN A 127 -9.56 10.79 25.37
N GLU A 128 -8.73 11.16 24.39
CA GLU A 128 -7.28 11.36 24.64
C GLU A 128 -6.91 12.86 24.61
N GLY A 129 -7.36 13.54 25.67
CA GLY A 129 -6.78 14.76 26.26
C GLY A 129 -6.05 15.77 25.37
N MET A 130 -6.78 16.69 24.73
CA MET A 130 -6.32 18.08 24.56
C MET A 130 -6.39 18.83 25.91
N GLY A 131 -5.72 18.28 26.93
CA GLY A 131 -5.53 18.91 28.23
C GLY A 131 -4.04 19.01 28.47
N GLY A 132 -3.47 20.20 28.28
CA GLY A 132 -2.04 20.43 28.43
C GLY A 132 -1.50 19.87 29.74
N ARG A 133 -0.54 18.94 29.64
CA ARG A 133 0.32 18.55 30.76
C ARG A 133 1.61 17.96 30.22
N THR A 134 2.69 18.69 30.48
CA THR A 134 4.07 18.24 30.41
C THR A 134 4.22 16.98 31.27
N GLY A 135 4.17 15.83 30.63
CA GLY A 135 4.29 14.53 31.28
C GLY A 135 4.73 13.52 30.25
N ARG A 136 5.97 13.08 30.40
CA ARG A 136 6.65 12.00 29.66
C ARG A 136 5.64 10.91 29.28
N MET A 137 5.22 10.89 28.01
CA MET A 137 4.34 9.84 27.46
C MET A 137 4.99 8.50 27.79
N ASP A 138 4.31 7.72 28.61
CA ASP A 138 4.72 6.36 28.95
C ASP A 138 4.54 5.52 27.68
N ASP A 139 5.65 5.23 27.00
CA ASP A 139 5.78 4.41 25.79
C ASP A 139 5.04 3.06 25.89
N ARG A 140 4.68 2.61 27.09
CA ARG A 140 4.05 1.29 27.36
C ARG A 140 2.54 1.25 27.19
N ARG A 141 1.87 2.39 27.01
CA ARG A 141 0.46 2.42 26.59
C ARG A 141 0.30 2.36 25.06
N GLN A 142 1.38 2.05 24.34
CA GLN A 142 1.36 1.67 22.92
C GLN A 142 0.54 0.39 22.71
N GLN A 143 -0.77 0.62 22.63
CA GLN A 143 -1.71 0.01 21.69
C GLN A 143 -1.81 -1.52 21.74
N ASP A 144 -2.70 -2.00 22.61
CA ASP A 144 -3.24 -3.36 22.59
C ASP A 144 -3.60 -3.77 21.15
N PRO A 145 -3.05 -4.88 20.61
CA PRO A 145 -3.36 -5.37 19.26
C PRO A 145 -4.87 -5.49 18.99
N ARG A 146 -5.68 -5.77 20.02
CA ARG A 146 -7.14 -5.84 19.90
C ARG A 146 -7.79 -4.48 19.62
N GLN A 147 -7.24 -3.39 20.15
CA GLN A 147 -7.74 -2.05 19.87
C GLN A 147 -7.45 -1.66 18.43
N LEU A 148 -6.25 -1.98 17.95
CA LEU A 148 -5.88 -1.73 16.56
C LEU A 148 -6.76 -2.53 15.59
N GLU A 149 -6.99 -3.81 15.89
CA GLU A 149 -7.90 -4.68 15.13
C GLU A 149 -9.28 -4.03 15.03
N ALA A 150 -9.86 -3.61 16.16
CA ALA A 150 -11.16 -2.92 16.17
C ALA A 150 -11.16 -1.60 15.38
N MET A 151 -10.03 -0.88 15.30
CA MET A 151 -9.92 0.33 14.48
C MET A 151 -9.94 0.00 12.98
N PHE A 152 -9.21 -1.04 12.57
CA PHE A 152 -9.25 -1.51 11.18
C PHE A 152 -10.63 -2.04 10.81
N ASP A 153 -11.25 -2.85 11.66
CA ASP A 153 -12.60 -3.37 11.43
C ASP A 153 -13.59 -2.25 11.12
N ARG A 154 -13.53 -1.13 11.85
CA ARG A 154 -14.38 0.05 11.59
C ARG A 154 -14.09 0.73 10.24
N LEU A 155 -12.82 0.84 9.85
CA LEU A 155 -12.47 1.39 8.54
C LEU A 155 -12.98 0.50 7.41
N ILE A 156 -12.85 -0.81 7.60
CA ILE A 156 -13.19 -1.84 6.60
C ILE A 156 -14.71 -1.99 6.48
N GLU A 157 -15.44 -1.96 7.60
CA GLU A 157 -16.91 -2.08 7.66
C GLU A 157 -17.62 -0.97 6.89
N LYS A 158 -17.05 0.25 6.85
CA LYS A 158 -17.58 1.32 6.00
C LYS A 158 -17.58 0.91 4.52
N GLY A 159 -16.60 0.11 4.12
CA GLY A 159 -16.51 -0.48 2.80
C GLY A 159 -16.52 0.56 1.69
N GLU A 160 -15.90 1.72 1.88
CA GLU A 160 -15.77 2.73 0.84
C GLU A 160 -14.38 2.67 0.22
N LEU A 161 -14.30 2.69 -1.10
CA LEU A 161 -13.06 2.81 -1.87
C LEU A 161 -13.09 4.09 -2.71
N GLU A 162 -11.93 4.66 -2.96
CA GLU A 162 -11.79 5.84 -3.82
C GLU A 162 -10.89 5.55 -5.02
N ILE A 163 -11.35 5.97 -6.20
CA ILE A 163 -10.59 5.96 -7.44
C ILE A 163 -9.97 7.33 -7.63
N ILE A 164 -8.66 7.33 -7.83
CA ILE A 164 -7.84 8.53 -7.91
C ILE A 164 -7.22 8.62 -9.30
N GLY A 165 -7.35 9.78 -9.91
CA GLY A 165 -6.79 10.09 -11.21
C GLY A 165 -5.37 10.65 -11.11
N PRO A 166 -4.86 11.14 -12.25
CA PRO A 166 -3.60 11.88 -12.30
C PRO A 166 -3.60 13.05 -11.31
N GLU A 167 -2.39 13.41 -10.83
CA GLU A 167 -2.17 14.49 -9.87
C GLU A 167 -2.89 14.29 -8.53
N GLU A 168 -3.19 13.04 -8.17
CA GLU A 168 -3.89 12.67 -6.94
C GLU A 168 -5.31 13.25 -6.81
N THR A 169 -5.93 13.56 -7.95
CA THR A 169 -7.30 14.09 -8.01
C THR A 169 -8.30 12.96 -7.73
N PRO A 170 -9.14 13.05 -6.67
CA PRO A 170 -10.21 12.09 -6.44
C PRO A 170 -11.21 12.15 -7.61
N LEU A 171 -11.40 11.02 -8.31
CA LEU A 171 -12.34 10.94 -9.43
C LEU A 171 -13.71 10.44 -8.99
N ARG A 172 -13.72 9.41 -8.14
CA ARG A 172 -14.96 8.75 -7.73
C ARG A 172 -14.80 7.95 -6.46
N ARG A 173 -15.89 7.81 -5.72
CA ARG A 173 -15.98 6.94 -4.55
C ARG A 173 -17.09 5.90 -4.74
N TYR A 174 -16.83 4.68 -4.31
CA TYR A 174 -17.76 3.55 -4.41
C TYR A 174 -17.92 2.87 -3.05
N SER A 175 -19.10 2.32 -2.82
CA SER A 175 -19.27 1.23 -1.84
C SER A 175 -18.70 -0.06 -2.44
N LEU A 176 -17.94 -0.83 -1.67
CA LEU A 176 -17.40 -2.15 -2.03
C LEU A 176 -18.51 -3.12 -2.42
N VAL A 177 -19.71 -2.95 -1.86
CA VAL A 177 -20.87 -3.81 -2.17
C VAL A 177 -21.40 -3.55 -3.58
N GLU A 178 -21.19 -2.35 -4.12
CA GLU A 178 -21.75 -1.92 -5.40
C GLU A 178 -20.79 -2.12 -6.59
N ASN A 179 -19.49 -2.35 -6.33
CA ASN A 179 -18.47 -2.49 -7.35
C ASN A 179 -18.19 -3.97 -7.65
N GLN A 180 -18.47 -4.42 -8.88
CA GLN A 180 -18.25 -5.80 -9.30
C GLN A 180 -16.92 -6.02 -10.04
N ASP A 181 -16.30 -4.95 -10.55
CA ASP A 181 -15.12 -5.04 -11.41
C ASP A 181 -13.84 -5.17 -10.59
N VAL A 182 -13.73 -4.37 -9.53
CA VAL A 182 -12.60 -4.42 -8.59
C VAL A 182 -13.04 -5.19 -7.36
N LYS A 183 -12.32 -6.27 -7.04
CA LYS A 183 -12.50 -6.98 -5.77
C LYS A 183 -11.36 -6.60 -4.83
N LEU A 184 -11.74 -6.30 -3.59
CA LEU A 184 -10.82 -5.93 -2.53
C LEU A 184 -11.11 -6.77 -1.30
N GLY A 185 -10.06 -7.37 -0.76
CA GLY A 185 -10.09 -8.11 0.49
C GLY A 185 -9.10 -7.45 1.43
N ILE A 186 -9.51 -7.19 2.68
CA ILE A 186 -8.59 -6.72 3.69
C ILE A 186 -8.99 -7.30 5.03
N THR A 187 -8.00 -7.74 5.80
CA THR A 187 -8.22 -8.29 7.13
C THR A 187 -7.06 -7.91 8.02
N PHE A 188 -7.37 -7.48 9.24
CA PHE A 188 -6.39 -7.36 10.30
C PHE A 188 -6.64 -8.47 11.31
N ASN A 189 -5.68 -9.37 11.51
CA ASN A 189 -5.81 -10.45 12.49
C ASN A 189 -4.42 -10.85 13.01
N ASN A 190 -4.31 -11.17 14.30
CA ASN A 190 -3.06 -11.61 14.94
C ASN A 190 -1.88 -10.65 14.69
N GLY A 191 -2.14 -9.34 14.65
CA GLY A 191 -1.11 -8.34 14.42
C GLY A 191 -0.64 -8.22 12.96
N ARG A 192 -1.28 -8.91 12.02
CA ARG A 192 -0.96 -8.90 10.59
C ARG A 192 -2.11 -8.27 9.81
N LEU A 193 -1.78 -7.27 8.99
CA LEU A 193 -2.70 -6.72 7.99
C LEU A 193 -2.44 -7.44 6.67
N VAL A 194 -3.48 -8.07 6.12
CA VAL A 194 -3.45 -8.67 4.78
C VAL A 194 -4.39 -7.88 3.89
N TYR A 195 -3.89 -7.47 2.74
CA TYR A 195 -4.63 -6.75 1.70
C TYR A 195 -4.53 -7.54 0.40
N GLU A 196 -5.64 -7.66 -0.30
CA GLU A 196 -5.76 -8.33 -1.57
C GLU A 196 -6.56 -7.48 -2.55
N LEU A 197 -6.12 -7.48 -3.79
CA LEU A 197 -6.72 -6.74 -4.88
C LEU A 197 -6.79 -7.61 -6.12
N LYS A 198 -7.97 -7.66 -6.74
CA LYS A 198 -8.17 -8.08 -8.12
C LYS A 198 -8.67 -6.89 -8.91
N VAL A 199 -7.97 -6.58 -10.00
CA VAL A 199 -8.33 -5.48 -10.90
C VAL A 199 -8.29 -5.95 -12.35
N PRO A 200 -9.29 -5.59 -13.18
CA PRO A 200 -9.27 -5.95 -14.59
C PRO A 200 -8.09 -5.32 -15.34
N LEU A 201 -7.51 -6.04 -16.29
CA LEU A 201 -6.52 -5.50 -17.22
C LEU A 201 -7.21 -4.64 -18.29
N ALA A 202 -8.23 -5.17 -18.95
CA ALA A 202 -8.95 -4.43 -19.98
C ALA A 202 -9.92 -3.41 -19.37
N LYS A 203 -10.03 -2.24 -20.01
CA LYS A 203 -11.14 -1.31 -19.76
C LYS A 203 -12.34 -1.77 -20.57
N ALA A 204 -13.40 -2.24 -19.91
CA ALA A 204 -14.67 -2.58 -20.56
C ALA A 204 -15.37 -1.36 -21.17
N ASP A 205 -15.22 -0.17 -20.55
CA ASP A 205 -15.69 1.13 -21.04
C ASP A 205 -14.96 2.31 -20.34
N ALA A 206 -15.33 3.56 -20.63
CA ALA A 206 -14.73 4.75 -20.02
C ALA A 206 -14.94 4.87 -18.49
N LEU A 207 -15.85 4.08 -17.92
CA LEU A 207 -16.17 4.02 -16.49
C LEU A 207 -15.59 2.77 -15.80
N SER A 208 -15.14 1.79 -16.59
CA SER A 208 -14.53 0.55 -16.10
C SER A 208 -13.16 0.80 -15.49
N LEU A 209 -12.86 0.06 -14.43
CA LEU A 209 -11.67 0.24 -13.60
C LEU A 209 -10.44 -0.53 -14.10
N GLY A 210 -10.40 -0.82 -15.40
CA GLY A 210 -9.30 -1.53 -16.04
C GLY A 210 -7.98 -0.76 -15.99
N ILE A 211 -6.88 -1.45 -15.68
CA ILE A 211 -5.55 -0.83 -15.53
C ILE A 211 -4.71 -0.82 -16.82
N GLY A 212 -5.20 -1.43 -17.90
CA GLY A 212 -4.59 -1.49 -19.23
C GLY A 212 -5.29 -0.61 -20.26
N THR A 213 -4.79 -0.63 -21.49
CA THR A 213 -5.38 0.02 -22.67
C THR A 213 -6.03 -0.98 -23.59
#